data_AF-A0A2N5IRF0-F1
#
_entry.id   AF-A0A2N5IRF0-F1
#
_cell.length_a   1.000
_cell.length_b   1.000
_cell.length_c   1.000
_cell.angle_alpha   90.00
_cell.angle_beta   90.00
_cell.angle_gamma   90.00
#
_symmetry.space_group_name_H-M   'P 1'
#
loop_
_entity.id
_entity.type
_entity.pdbx_description
1 polymer ?
#
loop_
_entity_poly.entity_id
_entity_poly.type
_entity_poly.pdbx_seq_one_letter_code
_entity_poly.pdbx_strand_id
1 'polypeptide(L)'
;MANMRKAQQSHSDNHTGYQQQAMDALDALRTLDIDRAKIAAGYAARRTSNIVWIAIVYGLLTFTYWLIPQAWFNRFNLPWNPIWIVAALLAISLLLLAAAIMLNSRRQGVAPQWLAPKPAMQSRRYTMALAVHFFVNFIPPFLALAVGFATTAWWSAAAVTLVGAVINGRMEAWECDEIVRALQQRTAPDPSAFDSLAEAHHGIR
;
A
#
# COMPACT_ATOMS: atom_id res chain seq x y z
N MET A 1 64.48 0.40 19.94
CA MET A 1 63.75 -0.54 19.06
C MET A 1 62.41 -1.04 19.62
N ALA A 2 62.07 -0.85 20.92
CA ALA A 2 60.80 -1.31 21.49
C ALA A 2 59.54 -0.53 21.06
N ASN A 3 59.68 0.76 20.69
CA ASN A 3 58.52 1.61 20.36
C ASN A 3 57.90 1.35 18.98
N MET A 4 58.63 0.77 18.02
CA MET A 4 58.08 0.41 16.70
C MET A 4 57.14 -0.80 16.77
N ARG A 5 57.40 -1.78 17.65
CA ARG A 5 56.53 -2.95 17.83
C ARG A 5 55.18 -2.60 18.46
N LYS A 6 55.13 -1.64 19.39
CA LYS A 6 53.87 -1.20 20.03
C LYS A 6 52.94 -0.46 19.07
N ALA A 7 53.49 0.35 18.15
CA ALA A 7 52.69 1.04 17.13
C ALA A 7 52.11 0.07 16.08
N GLN A 8 52.89 -0.92 15.64
CA GLN A 8 52.41 -1.95 14.72
C GLN A 8 51.35 -2.88 15.33
N GLN A 9 51.46 -3.19 16.61
CA GLN A 9 50.51 -4.05 17.31
C GLN A 9 49.18 -3.33 17.60
N SER A 10 49.23 -2.05 18.00
CA SER A 10 48.03 -1.21 18.17
C SER A 10 47.29 -0.92 16.84
N HIS A 11 48.02 -0.81 15.72
CA HIS A 11 47.39 -0.59 14.41
C HIS A 11 46.74 -1.87 13.84
N SER A 12 47.31 -3.04 14.17
CA SER A 12 46.73 -4.35 13.84
C SER A 12 45.46 -4.64 14.64
N ASP A 13 45.44 -4.34 15.94
CA ASP A 13 44.29 -4.59 16.82
C ASP A 13 43.09 -3.68 16.49
N ASN A 14 43.34 -2.46 16.02
CA ASN A 14 42.27 -1.59 15.53
C ASN A 14 41.70 -2.09 14.20
N HIS A 15 42.54 -2.55 13.26
CA HIS A 15 42.08 -3.08 11.98
C HIS A 15 41.24 -4.36 12.12
N THR A 16 41.58 -5.25 13.04
CA THR A 16 40.79 -6.45 13.33
C THR A 16 39.46 -6.10 14.00
N GLY A 17 39.42 -5.11 14.90
CA GLY A 17 38.17 -4.58 15.47
C GLY A 17 37.23 -4.00 14.41
N TYR A 18 37.75 -3.20 13.47
CA TYR A 18 36.95 -2.66 12.36
C TYR A 18 36.49 -3.74 11.38
N GLN A 19 37.30 -4.77 11.13
CA GLN A 19 36.91 -5.92 10.31
C GLN A 19 35.80 -6.74 10.96
N GLN A 20 35.89 -7.01 12.26
CA GLN A 20 34.86 -7.73 13.01
C GLN A 20 33.53 -6.95 12.99
N GLN A 21 33.58 -5.64 13.25
CA GLN A 21 32.41 -4.78 13.24
C GLN A 21 31.78 -4.65 11.83
N ALA A 22 32.60 -4.65 10.78
CA ALA A 22 32.11 -4.66 9.40
C ALA A 22 31.43 -5.99 9.04
N MET A 23 31.95 -7.13 9.52
CA MET A 23 31.33 -8.44 9.33
C MET A 23 30.00 -8.55 10.09
N ASP A 24 29.96 -8.09 11.35
CA ASP A 24 28.72 -8.06 12.15
C ASP A 24 27.65 -7.17 11.51
N ALA A 25 28.05 -6.02 10.94
CA ALA A 25 27.15 -5.14 10.20
C ALA A 25 26.60 -5.80 8.92
N LEU A 26 27.44 -6.54 8.19
CA LEU A 26 27.02 -7.30 7.01
C LEU A 26 26.04 -8.43 7.36
N ASP A 27 26.27 -9.14 8.47
CA ASP A 27 25.35 -10.19 8.94
C ASP A 27 24.02 -9.61 9.44
N ALA A 28 24.04 -8.45 10.09
CA ALA A 28 22.83 -7.72 10.46
C ALA A 28 22.03 -7.28 9.23
N LEU A 29 22.70 -6.74 8.20
CA LEU A 29 22.07 -6.36 6.92
C LEU A 29 21.48 -7.59 6.20
N ARG A 30 22.18 -8.72 6.21
CA ARG A 30 21.69 -9.98 5.62
C ARG A 30 20.44 -10.48 6.34
N THR A 31 20.41 -10.40 7.67
CA THR A 31 19.24 -10.78 8.48
C THR A 31 18.04 -9.87 8.17
N LEU A 32 18.26 -8.56 8.06
CA LEU A 32 17.24 -7.58 7.63
C LEU A 32 16.68 -7.88 6.23
N ASP A 33 17.53 -8.24 5.27
CA ASP A 33 17.10 -8.61 3.91
C ASP A 33 16.26 -9.90 3.92
N ILE A 34 16.61 -10.89 4.76
CA ILE A 34 15.82 -12.13 4.94
C ILE A 34 14.44 -11.82 5.53
N ASP A 35 14.37 -10.98 6.56
CA ASP A 35 13.10 -10.59 7.18
C ASP A 35 12.20 -9.83 6.22
N ARG A 36 12.77 -8.92 5.42
CA ARG A 36 12.02 -8.21 4.36
C ARG A 36 11.50 -9.17 3.30
N ALA A 37 12.30 -10.14 2.85
CA ALA A 37 11.86 -11.16 1.92
C ALA A 37 10.69 -11.99 2.47
N LYS A 38 10.73 -12.32 3.76
CA LYS A 38 9.63 -13.01 4.45
C LYS A 38 8.34 -12.18 4.50
N ILE A 39 8.46 -10.88 4.78
CA ILE A 39 7.31 -9.95 4.73
C ILE A 39 6.75 -9.85 3.30
N ALA A 40 7.61 -9.72 2.30
CA ALA A 40 7.21 -9.66 0.89
C ALA A 40 6.47 -10.93 0.44
N ALA A 41 6.95 -12.11 0.84
CA ALA A 41 6.27 -13.38 0.58
C ALA A 41 4.87 -13.42 1.22
N GLY A 42 4.72 -12.86 2.43
CA GLY A 42 3.43 -12.74 3.09
C GLY A 42 2.42 -11.88 2.31
N TYR A 43 2.87 -10.77 1.71
CA TYR A 43 2.03 -9.94 0.83
C TYR A 43 1.68 -10.68 -0.46
N ALA A 44 2.65 -11.32 -1.11
CA ALA A 44 2.43 -12.09 -2.33
C ALA A 44 1.41 -13.23 -2.13
N ALA A 45 1.48 -13.93 -1.00
CA ALA A 45 0.57 -15.03 -0.69
C ALA A 45 -0.89 -14.56 -0.51
N ARG A 46 -1.12 -13.34 -0.03
CA ARG A 46 -2.46 -12.78 0.20
C ARG A 46 -2.97 -11.95 -0.98
N ARG A 47 -2.12 -11.65 -1.95
CA ARG A 47 -2.39 -10.79 -3.11
C ARG A 47 -3.74 -11.10 -3.77
N THR A 48 -3.94 -12.34 -4.18
CA THR A 48 -5.17 -12.74 -4.89
C THR A 48 -6.41 -12.56 -4.02
N SER A 49 -6.35 -12.93 -2.74
CA SER A 49 -7.46 -12.78 -1.81
C SER A 49 -7.82 -11.30 -1.61
N ASN A 50 -6.83 -10.45 -1.37
CA ASN A 50 -7.02 -9.02 -1.20
C ASN A 50 -7.64 -8.37 -2.45
N ILE A 51 -7.11 -8.68 -3.63
CA ILE A 51 -7.63 -8.18 -4.92
C ILE A 51 -9.11 -8.55 -5.09
N VAL A 52 -9.46 -9.81 -4.81
CA VAL A 52 -10.86 -10.28 -4.95
C VAL A 52 -11.78 -9.57 -3.98
N TRP A 53 -11.40 -9.45 -2.71
CA TRP A 53 -12.23 -8.76 -1.71
C TRP A 53 -12.39 -7.27 -2.01
N ILE A 54 -11.32 -6.59 -2.40
CA ILE A 54 -11.38 -5.18 -2.82
C ILE A 54 -12.26 -5.02 -4.06
N ALA A 55 -12.10 -5.89 -5.06
CA ALA A 55 -12.95 -5.86 -6.25
C ALA A 55 -14.44 -6.05 -5.91
N ILE A 56 -14.78 -6.96 -5.01
CA ILE A 56 -16.17 -7.18 -4.55
C ILE A 56 -16.70 -5.91 -3.86
N VAL A 57 -15.95 -5.38 -2.89
CA VAL A 57 -16.41 -4.22 -2.10
C VAL A 57 -16.59 -2.99 -2.98
N TYR A 58 -15.64 -2.70 -3.87
CA TYR A 58 -15.78 -1.56 -4.80
C TYR A 58 -16.80 -1.79 -5.89
N GLY A 59 -17.01 -3.03 -6.33
CA GLY A 59 -18.13 -3.39 -7.19
C GLY A 59 -19.46 -3.05 -6.52
N LEU A 60 -19.66 -3.50 -5.29
CA LEU A 60 -20.86 -3.20 -4.49
C LEU A 60 -21.02 -1.69 -4.23
N LEU A 61 -19.93 -0.98 -3.94
CA LEU A 61 -19.97 0.47 -3.76
C LEU A 61 -20.39 1.20 -5.04
N THR A 62 -19.88 0.73 -6.19
CA THR A 62 -20.26 1.30 -7.49
C THR A 62 -21.73 1.01 -7.80
N PHE A 63 -22.21 -0.18 -7.43
CA PHE A 63 -23.61 -0.56 -7.55
C PHE A 63 -24.54 0.29 -6.66
N THR A 64 -24.18 0.57 -5.41
CA THR A 64 -24.99 1.44 -4.54
C THR A 64 -25.11 2.84 -5.12
N TYR A 65 -24.05 3.38 -5.71
CA TYR A 65 -24.08 4.69 -6.38
C TYR A 65 -24.98 4.70 -7.62
N TRP A 66 -25.02 3.61 -8.39
CA TRP A 66 -25.97 3.47 -9.49
C TRP A 66 -27.43 3.38 -9.01
N LEU A 67 -27.68 2.76 -7.86
CA LEU A 67 -29.01 2.61 -7.28
C LEU A 67 -29.57 3.90 -6.67
N ILE A 68 -28.73 4.81 -6.18
CA ILE A 68 -29.15 6.06 -5.53
C ILE A 68 -30.13 6.87 -6.41
N PRO A 69 -29.82 7.17 -7.69
CA PRO A 69 -30.77 7.85 -8.57
C PRO A 69 -32.06 7.06 -8.82
N GLN A 70 -31.98 5.72 -8.90
CA GLN A 70 -33.17 4.88 -9.11
C GLN A 70 -34.15 5.02 -7.94
N ALA A 71 -33.61 5.00 -6.72
CA ALA A 71 -34.38 5.23 -5.50
C ALA A 71 -34.88 6.68 -5.43
N TRP A 72 -34.02 7.67 -5.67
CA TRP A 72 -34.37 9.09 -5.59
C TRP A 72 -35.57 9.47 -6.46
N PHE A 73 -35.64 8.96 -7.69
CA PHE A 73 -36.76 9.20 -8.60
C PHE A 73 -37.94 8.23 -8.41
N ASN A 74 -37.95 7.45 -7.34
CA ASN A 74 -38.96 6.41 -7.05
C ASN A 74 -39.23 5.46 -8.23
N ARG A 75 -38.20 5.10 -9.00
CA ARG A 75 -38.37 4.23 -10.19
C ARG A 75 -38.78 2.79 -9.84
N PHE A 76 -38.75 2.44 -8.55
CA PHE A 76 -39.26 1.19 -8.00
C PHE A 76 -40.76 1.23 -7.66
N ASN A 77 -41.45 2.36 -7.88
CA ASN A 77 -42.88 2.54 -7.62
C ASN A 77 -43.28 2.18 -6.18
N LEU A 78 -42.51 2.65 -5.21
CA LEU A 78 -42.78 2.36 -3.81
C LEU A 78 -43.94 3.23 -3.30
N PRO A 79 -44.82 2.67 -2.45
CA PRO A 79 -45.98 3.39 -1.93
C PRO A 79 -45.64 4.40 -0.83
N TRP A 80 -44.39 4.43 -0.36
CA TRP A 80 -43.88 5.32 0.70
C TRP A 80 -42.75 6.21 0.18
N ASN A 81 -42.34 7.18 1.00
CA ASN A 81 -41.27 8.10 0.65
C ASN A 81 -39.95 7.34 0.35
N PRO A 82 -39.40 7.44 -0.88
CA PRO A 82 -38.20 6.69 -1.27
C PRO A 82 -36.92 7.19 -0.58
N ILE A 83 -36.96 8.34 0.11
CA ILE A 83 -35.79 8.92 0.79
C ILE A 83 -35.14 7.96 1.79
N TRP A 84 -35.93 7.07 2.41
CA TRP A 84 -35.42 6.06 3.34
C TRP A 84 -34.48 5.07 2.66
N ILE A 85 -34.76 4.72 1.40
CA ILE A 85 -33.88 3.84 0.62
C ILE A 85 -32.61 4.59 0.24
N VAL A 86 -32.72 5.87 -0.15
CA VAL A 86 -31.54 6.69 -0.44
C VAL A 86 -30.65 6.79 0.80
N ALA A 87 -31.23 7.04 1.98
CA ALA A 87 -30.50 7.06 3.24
C ALA A 87 -29.84 5.71 3.56
N ALA A 88 -30.56 4.59 3.35
CA ALA A 88 -30.01 3.25 3.53
C ALA A 88 -28.85 2.96 2.56
N LEU A 89 -28.96 3.34 1.29
CA LEU A 89 -27.89 3.17 0.29
C LEU A 89 -26.65 4.00 0.62
N LEU A 90 -26.82 5.22 1.14
CA LEU A 90 -25.71 6.03 1.64
C LEU A 90 -25.05 5.39 2.86
N ALA A 91 -25.83 4.88 3.81
CA ALA A 91 -25.30 4.15 4.97
C ALA A 91 -24.53 2.90 4.55
N ILE A 92 -25.06 2.11 3.61
CA ILE A 92 -24.37 0.94 3.04
C ILE A 92 -23.08 1.37 2.34
N SER A 93 -23.09 2.49 1.61
CA SER A 93 -21.89 3.01 0.95
C SER A 93 -20.79 3.39 1.95
N LEU A 94 -21.17 3.98 3.09
CA LEU A 94 -20.23 4.27 4.18
C LEU A 94 -19.68 2.98 4.82
N LEU A 95 -20.54 1.97 5.02
CA LEU A 95 -20.10 0.66 5.53
C LEU A 95 -19.16 -0.06 4.57
N LEU A 96 -19.41 0.01 3.26
CA LEU A 96 -18.54 -0.55 2.23
C LEU A 96 -17.20 0.19 2.17
N LEU A 97 -17.20 1.53 2.30
CA LEU A 97 -15.97 2.30 2.40
C LEU A 97 -15.17 1.94 3.66
N ALA A 98 -15.84 1.79 4.81
CA ALA A 98 -15.21 1.32 6.04
C ALA A 98 -14.64 -0.10 5.87
N ALA A 99 -15.37 -1.00 5.21
CA ALA A 99 -14.89 -2.35 4.91
C ALA A 99 -13.67 -2.32 3.98
N ALA A 100 -13.65 -1.47 2.95
CA ALA A 100 -12.49 -1.29 2.07
C ALA A 100 -11.27 -0.79 2.86
N ILE A 101 -11.46 0.18 3.76
CA ILE A 101 -10.40 0.69 4.64
C ILE A 101 -9.87 -0.43 5.55
N MET A 102 -10.76 -1.25 6.14
CA MET A 102 -10.36 -2.37 6.99
C MET A 102 -9.66 -3.49 6.19
N LEU A 103 -10.07 -3.76 4.95
CA LEU A 103 -9.41 -4.72 4.07
C LEU A 103 -8.02 -4.24 3.65
N ASN A 104 -7.86 -2.93 3.44
CA ASN A 104 -6.55 -2.31 3.22
C ASN A 104 -5.70 -2.19 4.49
N SER A 105 -6.26 -2.46 5.68
CA SER A 105 -5.45 -2.51 6.90
C SER A 105 -4.46 -3.69 6.81
N ARG A 106 -3.17 -3.38 6.74
CA ARG A 106 -2.12 -4.38 6.49
C ARG A 106 -1.77 -5.05 7.81
N ARG A 107 -2.17 -6.31 7.99
CA ARG A 107 -1.74 -7.11 9.15
C ARG A 107 -0.25 -7.45 9.03
N GLN A 108 0.61 -6.61 9.62
CA GLN A 108 2.03 -6.90 9.82
C GLN A 108 2.21 -7.56 11.20
N GLY A 109 2.15 -8.89 11.25
CA GLY A 109 2.29 -9.62 12.52
C GLY A 109 1.06 -9.52 13.44
N VAL A 110 1.28 -9.18 14.71
CA VAL A 110 0.28 -9.25 15.81
C VAL A 110 -0.71 -8.07 15.83
N ALA A 111 -0.39 -6.95 15.17
CA ALA A 111 -1.25 -5.76 15.16
C ALA A 111 -1.63 -5.33 13.73
N PRO A 112 -2.86 -4.83 13.50
CA PRO A 112 -3.21 -4.16 12.26
C PRO A 112 -2.37 -2.88 12.13
N GLN A 113 -1.61 -2.77 11.04
CA GLN A 113 -0.86 -1.56 10.71
C GLN A 113 -1.50 -0.88 9.50
N TRP A 114 -1.83 0.39 9.66
CA TRP A 114 -2.45 1.22 8.62
C TRP A 114 -1.45 1.74 7.60
N LEU A 115 -0.16 1.66 7.92
CA LEU A 115 0.93 2.10 7.07
C LEU A 115 1.66 0.88 6.50
N ALA A 116 2.08 0.99 5.24
CA ALA A 116 2.99 0.02 4.64
C ALA A 116 4.35 0.04 5.37
N PRO A 117 5.16 -1.03 5.25
CA PRO A 117 6.49 -1.05 5.85
C PRO A 117 7.31 0.17 5.42
N LYS A 118 8.11 0.75 6.33
CA LYS A 118 8.93 1.94 6.05
C LYS A 118 9.72 1.88 4.73
N PRO A 119 10.35 0.75 4.33
CA PRO A 119 11.06 0.66 3.06
C PRO A 119 10.15 0.88 1.84
N ALA A 120 8.90 0.43 1.90
CA ALA A 120 7.92 0.67 0.84
C ALA A 120 7.51 2.15 0.80
N MET A 121 7.27 2.77 1.95
CA MET A 121 6.89 4.20 2.02
C MET A 121 7.97 5.15 1.50
N GLN A 122 9.24 4.75 1.52
CA GLN A 122 10.36 5.51 0.94
C GLN A 122 10.46 5.38 -0.59
N SER A 123 9.80 4.39 -1.20
CA SER A 123 9.78 4.21 -2.64
C SER A 123 8.85 5.23 -3.30
N ARG A 124 9.40 6.13 -4.13
CA ARG A 124 8.61 7.08 -4.95
C ARG A 124 7.56 6.40 -5.80
N ARG A 125 7.88 5.22 -6.36
CA ARG A 125 6.95 4.44 -7.19
C ARG A 125 5.76 3.92 -6.37
N TYR A 126 6.01 3.50 -5.13
CA TYR A 126 4.94 3.12 -4.19
C TYR A 126 4.05 4.31 -3.83
N THR A 127 4.64 5.46 -3.50
CA THR A 127 3.87 6.67 -3.19
C THR A 127 3.00 7.10 -4.38
N MET A 128 3.51 7.00 -5.60
CA MET A 128 2.75 7.28 -6.82
C MET A 128 1.61 6.28 -7.00
N ALA A 129 1.86 4.97 -6.84
CA ALA A 129 0.82 3.95 -6.94
C ALA A 129 -0.31 4.18 -5.92
N LEU A 130 0.05 4.46 -4.66
CA LEU A 130 -0.91 4.77 -3.60
C LEU A 130 -1.74 6.02 -3.92
N ALA A 131 -1.11 7.08 -4.41
CA ALA A 131 -1.79 8.31 -4.79
C ALA A 131 -2.76 8.07 -5.96
N VAL A 132 -2.32 7.37 -7.01
CA VAL A 132 -3.17 7.03 -8.15
C VAL A 132 -4.34 6.16 -7.71
N HIS A 133 -4.10 5.14 -6.89
CA HIS A 133 -5.14 4.28 -6.35
C HIS A 133 -6.20 5.11 -5.60
N PHE A 134 -5.78 6.02 -4.72
CA PHE A 134 -6.68 6.92 -4.01
C PHE A 134 -7.59 7.71 -4.95
N PHE A 135 -7.05 8.35 -5.99
CA PHE A 135 -7.86 9.12 -6.93
C PHE A 135 -8.79 8.24 -7.77
N VAL A 136 -8.29 7.08 -8.20
CA VAL A 136 -9.06 6.14 -9.03
C VAL A 136 -10.25 5.54 -8.27
N ASN A 137 -10.17 5.38 -6.95
CA ASN A 137 -11.26 4.86 -6.12
C ASN A 137 -12.57 5.65 -6.25
N PHE A 138 -12.49 6.94 -6.56
CA PHE A 138 -13.68 7.81 -6.67
C PHE A 138 -14.30 7.80 -8.07
N ILE A 139 -13.53 7.49 -9.11
CA ILE A 139 -13.99 7.62 -10.50
C ILE A 139 -15.17 6.67 -10.79
N PRO A 140 -15.11 5.35 -10.51
CA PRO A 140 -16.21 4.45 -10.83
C PRO A 140 -17.52 4.78 -10.10
N PRO A 141 -17.55 5.06 -8.77
CA PRO A 141 -18.78 5.46 -8.09
C PRO A 141 -19.43 6.72 -8.69
N PHE A 142 -18.65 7.77 -9.02
CA PHE A 142 -19.20 8.98 -9.64
C PHE A 142 -19.75 8.72 -11.04
N LEU A 143 -19.05 7.92 -11.85
CA LEU A 143 -19.56 7.51 -13.16
C LEU A 143 -20.85 6.68 -13.04
N ALA A 144 -20.91 5.76 -12.07
CA ALA A 144 -22.10 4.96 -11.82
C ALA A 144 -23.31 5.78 -11.39
N LEU A 145 -23.09 6.81 -10.57
CA LEU A 145 -24.11 7.78 -10.22
C LEU A 145 -24.63 8.49 -11.48
N ALA A 146 -23.75 9.02 -12.32
CA ALA A 146 -24.13 9.69 -13.57
C ALA A 146 -24.89 8.76 -14.53
N VAL A 147 -24.45 7.50 -14.67
CA VAL A 147 -25.14 6.48 -15.46
C VAL A 147 -26.52 6.19 -14.86
N GLY A 148 -26.66 6.05 -13.55
CA GLY A 148 -27.95 5.83 -12.88
C GLY A 148 -28.93 6.99 -13.08
N PHE A 149 -28.44 8.23 -13.12
CA PHE A 149 -29.25 9.39 -13.50
C PHE A 149 -29.74 9.28 -14.94
N ALA A 150 -28.83 8.97 -15.87
CA ALA A 150 -29.09 8.95 -17.32
C ALA A 150 -29.93 7.75 -17.79
N THR A 151 -29.86 6.59 -17.13
CA THR A 151 -30.54 5.38 -17.58
C THR A 151 -31.12 4.54 -16.43
N THR A 152 -32.16 3.78 -16.76
CA THR A 152 -32.81 2.78 -15.89
C THR A 152 -32.42 1.35 -16.25
N ALA A 153 -31.62 1.18 -17.29
CA ALA A 153 -31.34 -0.14 -17.84
C ALA A 153 -30.54 -1.00 -16.86
N TRP A 154 -31.08 -2.17 -16.50
CA TRP A 154 -30.45 -3.08 -15.53
C TRP A 154 -29.04 -3.53 -15.95
N TRP A 155 -28.78 -3.68 -17.25
CA TRP A 155 -27.47 -4.07 -17.76
C TRP A 155 -26.40 -2.99 -17.49
N SER A 156 -26.80 -1.72 -17.40
CA SER A 156 -25.87 -0.63 -17.08
C SER A 156 -25.37 -0.74 -15.64
N ALA A 157 -26.22 -1.23 -14.72
CA ALA A 157 -25.83 -1.54 -13.35
C ALA A 157 -24.74 -2.62 -13.30
N ALA A 158 -24.91 -3.70 -14.07
CA ALA A 158 -23.92 -4.76 -14.17
C ALA A 158 -22.60 -4.24 -14.77
N ALA A 159 -22.68 -3.41 -15.82
CA ALA A 159 -21.52 -2.84 -16.48
C ALA A 159 -20.70 -1.94 -15.55
N VAL A 160 -21.33 -0.98 -14.87
CA VAL A 160 -20.60 -0.07 -13.96
C VAL A 160 -20.03 -0.81 -12.75
N THR A 161 -20.78 -1.80 -12.21
CA THR A 161 -20.32 -2.66 -11.12
C THR A 161 -19.06 -3.42 -11.50
N LEU A 162 -19.05 -4.04 -12.69
CA LEU A 162 -17.90 -4.79 -13.19
C LEU A 162 -16.70 -3.87 -13.44
N VAL A 163 -16.94 -2.70 -14.05
CA VAL A 163 -15.88 -1.70 -14.29
C VAL A 163 -15.27 -1.23 -12.96
N GLY A 164 -16.10 -0.90 -11.96
CA GLY A 164 -15.64 -0.52 -10.63
C GLY A 164 -14.83 -1.63 -9.95
N ALA A 165 -15.31 -2.87 -10.00
CA ALA A 165 -14.61 -4.03 -9.44
C ALA A 165 -13.24 -4.26 -10.10
N VAL A 166 -13.19 -4.25 -11.44
CA VAL A 166 -11.97 -4.51 -12.20
C VAL A 166 -10.93 -3.41 -11.99
N ILE A 167 -11.34 -2.14 -12.06
CA ILE A 167 -10.42 -1.01 -11.90
C ILE A 167 -9.79 -1.05 -10.50
N ASN A 168 -10.58 -1.17 -9.45
CA ASN A 168 -10.07 -1.19 -8.07
C ASN A 168 -9.25 -2.45 -7.79
N GLY A 169 -9.67 -3.61 -8.29
CA GLY A 169 -8.87 -4.84 -8.19
C GLY A 169 -7.51 -4.74 -8.89
N ARG A 170 -7.44 -4.04 -10.04
CA ARG A 170 -6.18 -3.77 -10.74
C ARG A 170 -5.27 -2.80 -9.98
N MET A 171 -5.84 -1.77 -9.37
CA MET A 171 -5.06 -0.81 -8.57
C MET A 171 -4.51 -1.47 -7.29
N GLU A 172 -5.30 -2.31 -6.62
CA GLU A 172 -4.83 -3.11 -5.49
C GLU A 172 -3.69 -4.06 -5.90
N ALA A 173 -3.83 -4.72 -7.06
CA ALA A 173 -2.77 -5.57 -7.59
C ALA A 173 -1.47 -4.79 -7.82
N TRP A 174 -1.56 -3.59 -8.39
CA TRP A 174 -0.40 -2.74 -8.64
C TRP A 174 0.24 -2.24 -7.34
N GLU A 175 -0.55 -1.82 -6.36
CA GLU A 175 -0.05 -1.41 -5.04
C GLU A 175 0.68 -2.56 -4.33
N CYS A 176 0.10 -3.77 -4.37
CA CYS A 176 0.75 -4.97 -3.84
C CYS A 176 2.08 -5.28 -4.54
N ASP A 177 2.12 -5.23 -5.88
CA ASP A 177 3.32 -5.53 -6.66
C ASP A 177 4.43 -4.53 -6.33
N GLU A 178 4.08 -3.26 -6.16
CA GLU A 178 5.03 -2.20 -5.84
C GLU A 178 5.56 -2.29 -4.40
N ILE A 179 4.75 -2.76 -3.45
CA ILE A 179 5.21 -3.09 -2.09
C ILE A 179 6.17 -4.27 -2.10
N VAL A 180 5.83 -5.35 -2.78
CA VAL A 180 6.70 -6.53 -2.89
C VAL A 180 8.02 -6.13 -3.52
N ARG A 181 7.98 -5.31 -4.59
CA ARG A 181 9.17 -4.77 -5.25
C ARG A 181 10.03 -3.96 -4.30
N ALA A 182 9.44 -3.01 -3.56
CA ALA A 182 10.16 -2.15 -2.64
C ALA A 182 10.75 -2.92 -1.44
N LEU A 183 10.07 -3.97 -0.96
CA LEU A 183 10.57 -4.83 0.10
C LEU A 183 11.73 -5.74 -0.35
N GLN A 184 11.72 -6.18 -1.61
CA GLN A 184 12.77 -7.01 -2.19
C GLN A 184 14.00 -6.21 -2.64
N GLN A 185 13.93 -4.87 -2.67
CA GLN A 185 15.12 -4.05 -2.91
C GLN A 185 16.10 -4.24 -1.75
N ARG A 186 17.29 -4.75 -2.08
CA ARG A 186 18.39 -4.88 -1.13
C ARG A 186 18.70 -3.53 -0.50
N THR A 187 19.07 -3.55 0.76
CA THR A 187 19.53 -2.36 1.47
C THR A 187 20.82 -1.88 0.83
N ALA A 188 20.74 -0.91 -0.09
CA ALA A 188 21.92 -0.20 -0.57
C ALA A 188 22.26 0.90 0.44
N PRO A 189 23.54 1.14 0.74
CA PRO A 189 23.93 2.29 1.54
C PRO A 189 23.46 3.57 0.83
N ASP A 190 22.86 4.48 1.59
CA ASP A 190 22.39 5.75 1.07
C ASP A 190 23.61 6.56 0.56
N PRO A 191 23.68 6.91 -0.73
CA PRO A 191 24.81 7.67 -1.26
C PRO A 191 25.00 9.00 -0.54
N SER A 192 23.91 9.60 -0.01
CA SER A 192 23.98 10.86 0.75
C SER A 192 24.60 10.72 2.15
N ALA A 193 24.69 9.50 2.68
CA ALA A 193 25.41 9.23 3.92
C ALA A 193 26.94 9.29 3.75
N PHE A 194 27.44 9.13 2.51
CA PHE A 194 28.88 9.29 2.24
C PHE A 194 29.29 10.77 2.17
N ASP A 195 28.40 11.64 1.69
CA ASP A 195 28.66 13.09 1.66
C ASP A 195 28.75 13.68 3.07
N SER A 196 27.89 13.24 4.00
CA SER A 196 27.93 13.70 5.41
C SER A 196 29.12 13.13 6.20
N LEU A 197 29.58 11.93 5.87
CA LEU A 197 30.80 11.33 6.44
C LEU A 197 32.07 12.02 5.93
N ALA A 198 32.08 12.44 4.66
CA ALA A 198 33.16 13.23 4.08
C ALA A 198 33.23 14.64 4.70
N GLU A 199 32.09 15.29 4.94
CA GLU A 199 32.03 16.57 5.66
C GLU A 199 32.49 16.46 7.12
N ALA A 200 32.13 15.37 7.83
CA ALA A 200 32.55 15.15 9.21
C ALA A 200 34.07 14.93 9.36
N HIS A 201 34.75 14.36 8.36
CA HIS A 201 36.21 14.18 8.39
C HIS A 201 37.01 15.44 8.03
N HIS A 202 36.38 16.44 7.40
CA HIS A 202 37.04 17.71 7.11
C HIS A 202 36.94 18.73 8.26
N GLY A 203 36.18 18.44 9.32
CA GLY A 203 36.03 19.29 10.51
C GLY A 203 37.04 19.07 11.63
N ILE A 204 37.96 18.11 11.48
CA ILE A 204 39.06 17.87 12.44
C ILE A 204 40.36 18.39 11.84
N ARG A 205 40.61 19.69 11.98
CA ARG A 205 41.92 20.30 11.82
C ARG A 205 42.17 21.30 12.93
#